data_AF-A0A7C9TRC3-F1
#
_entry.id   AF-A0A7C9TRC3-F1
#
_cell.length_a   1.000
_cell.length_b   1.000
_cell.length_c   1.000
_cell.angle_alpha   90.00
_cell.angle_beta   90.00
_cell.angle_gamma   90.00
#
_symmetry.space_group_name_H-M   'P 1'
#
loop_
_entity.id
_entity.type
_entity.pdbx_description
1 polymer ?
#
loop_
_entity_poly.entity_id
_entity_poly.type
_entity_poly.pdbx_seq_one_letter_code
_entity_poly.pdbx_strand_id
1 'polypeptide(L)'
;MRRLGVIAAATALAILLAACSGGPVAGSSPDPRLRGSWELVAARDARGAIALNDQYVTLEIADSAHSGGRAPCNSYTASVAGGVGAVFVRLRVTRADRCSGAIDNGLDSRYFRALSATTNASLAGGSLLLRSARTTLRFVRSVRPPLLDIIGDSWQLQSLSGFVDYISIDQPWFNLSVQDAHLFEFGTPCGFIVFHYRVTGRNLVTVSAAERTPADWSRCGSLRAISENAAATLSGQFRLRFTKNALVVSSLNNGLVATFRPLVFAG
;
A
#
# COMPACT_ATOMS: atom_id res chain seq x y z
N MET A 1 25.07 -68.09 54.76
CA MET A 1 24.18 -67.11 55.46
C MET A 1 24.31 -65.74 54.80
N ARG A 2 23.34 -65.33 53.98
CA ARG A 2 22.67 -64.00 53.93
C ARG A 2 21.77 -63.96 52.70
N ARG A 3 20.56 -63.47 52.94
CA ARG A 3 19.33 -63.70 52.18
C ARG A 3 19.17 -62.68 51.05
N LEU A 4 18.46 -63.11 50.00
CA LEU A 4 17.82 -62.27 48.99
C LEU A 4 16.98 -61.15 49.63
N GLY A 5 17.02 -59.97 49.02
CA GLY A 5 16.12 -58.85 49.30
C GLY A 5 15.79 -58.10 48.02
N VAL A 6 14.78 -58.58 47.30
CA VAL A 6 14.09 -57.87 46.21
C VAL A 6 13.14 -56.86 46.86
N ILE A 7 13.27 -55.58 46.55
CA ILE A 7 12.15 -54.62 46.66
C ILE A 7 12.10 -53.82 45.37
N ALA A 8 11.12 -54.20 44.54
CA ALA A 8 10.63 -53.41 43.43
C ALA A 8 9.86 -52.20 43.97
N ALA A 9 10.17 -51.01 43.48
CA ALA A 9 9.34 -49.82 43.64
C ALA A 9 9.09 -49.23 42.25
N ALA A 10 8.07 -49.77 41.58
CA ALA A 10 7.49 -49.20 40.38
C ALA A 10 6.55 -48.07 40.79
N THR A 11 7.07 -46.85 40.87
CA THR A 11 6.25 -45.65 41.10
C THR A 11 5.87 -45.05 39.75
N ALA A 12 4.67 -45.40 39.29
CA ALA A 12 4.03 -44.85 38.11
C ALA A 12 3.74 -43.35 38.33
N LEU A 13 4.58 -42.49 37.76
CA LEU A 13 4.37 -41.05 37.76
C LEU A 13 3.62 -40.64 36.47
N ALA A 14 2.33 -40.95 36.43
CA ALA A 14 1.40 -40.49 35.40
C ALA A 14 0.90 -39.08 35.73
N ILE A 15 1.74 -38.06 35.53
CA ILE A 15 1.34 -36.67 35.70
C ILE A 15 0.66 -36.18 34.41
N LEU A 16 -0.68 -36.23 34.43
CA LEU A 16 -1.61 -35.22 33.90
C LEU A 16 -1.09 -34.33 32.75
N LEU A 17 -1.00 -34.89 31.54
CA LEU A 17 -1.03 -34.10 30.30
C LEU A 17 -2.50 -33.73 29.97
N ALA A 18 -3.20 -33.09 30.91
CA ALA A 18 -4.38 -32.29 30.59
C ALA A 18 -3.90 -30.88 30.18
N ALA A 19 -3.03 -30.82 29.18
CA ALA A 19 -2.70 -29.56 28.54
C ALA A 19 -3.95 -29.11 27.79
N CYS A 20 -4.68 -28.15 28.37
CA CYS A 20 -5.83 -27.51 27.77
C CYS A 20 -5.56 -27.22 26.30
N SER A 21 -6.16 -28.01 25.42
CA SER A 21 -6.33 -27.68 24.01
C SER A 21 -7.38 -26.58 23.91
N GLY A 22 -7.05 -25.41 24.46
CA GLY A 22 -7.74 -24.15 24.20
C GLY A 22 -7.46 -23.75 22.76
N GLY A 23 -8.00 -24.53 21.83
CA GLY A 23 -8.05 -24.17 20.43
C GLY A 23 -8.74 -22.81 20.34
N PRO A 24 -8.15 -21.84 19.64
CA PRO A 24 -8.74 -20.51 19.54
C PRO A 24 -10.14 -20.64 18.94
N VAL A 25 -11.12 -20.10 19.67
CA VAL A 25 -12.52 -20.15 19.27
C VAL A 25 -12.66 -19.31 17.99
N ALA A 26 -13.13 -19.95 16.92
CA ALA A 26 -13.48 -19.27 15.69
C ALA A 26 -14.51 -18.18 16.01
N GLY A 27 -14.19 -16.93 15.70
CA GLY A 27 -15.01 -15.76 16.04
C GLY A 27 -14.40 -14.82 17.09
N SER A 28 -13.26 -15.17 17.68
CA SER A 28 -12.50 -14.23 18.52
C SER A 28 -12.04 -13.01 17.72
N SER A 29 -12.30 -11.82 18.26
CA SER A 29 -11.81 -10.55 17.70
C SER A 29 -10.27 -10.53 17.71
N PRO A 30 -9.61 -9.94 16.70
CA PRO A 30 -8.16 -9.80 16.72
C PRO A 30 -7.70 -8.96 17.90
N ASP A 31 -6.56 -9.34 18.48
CA ASP A 31 -5.86 -8.59 19.54
C ASP A 31 -5.77 -7.10 19.15
N PRO A 32 -6.27 -6.18 19.99
CA PRO A 32 -6.25 -4.75 19.72
C PRO A 32 -4.87 -4.19 19.34
N ARG A 33 -3.78 -4.80 19.82
CA ARG A 33 -2.41 -4.37 19.51
C ARG A 33 -2.02 -4.64 18.06
N LEU A 34 -2.63 -5.64 17.42
CA LEU A 34 -2.41 -5.95 16.01
C LEU A 34 -3.21 -5.05 15.08
N ARG A 35 -4.21 -4.32 15.59
CA ARG A 35 -5.11 -3.52 14.77
C ARG A 35 -4.42 -2.35 14.07
N GLY A 36 -5.00 -1.92 12.96
CA GLY A 36 -4.59 -0.78 12.14
C GLY A 36 -3.98 -1.18 10.80
N SER A 37 -3.47 -0.17 10.09
CA SER A 37 -2.90 -0.30 8.76
C SER A 37 -1.42 -0.68 8.80
N TRP A 38 -1.06 -1.65 7.96
CA TRP A 38 0.28 -2.22 7.86
C TRP A 38 0.74 -2.26 6.40
N GLU A 39 2.00 -1.92 6.16
CA GLU A 39 2.65 -1.98 4.84
C GLU A 39 3.74 -3.04 4.87
N LEU A 40 3.73 -3.95 3.89
CA LEU A 40 4.70 -5.04 3.76
C LEU A 40 6.05 -4.47 3.29
N VAL A 41 7.09 -4.68 4.09
CA VAL A 41 8.45 -4.21 3.78
C VAL A 41 9.44 -5.34 3.51
N ALA A 42 9.10 -6.57 3.89
CA ALA A 42 9.86 -7.76 3.55
C ALA A 42 8.98 -9.01 3.61
N ALA A 43 9.20 -9.93 2.68
CA ALA A 43 8.47 -11.19 2.64
C ALA A 43 9.36 -12.35 2.18
N ARG A 44 9.15 -13.52 2.78
CA ARG A 44 9.80 -14.78 2.43
C ARG A 44 8.79 -15.92 2.55
N ASP A 45 8.83 -16.86 1.61
CA ASP A 45 8.09 -18.12 1.65
C ASP A 45 9.04 -19.32 1.49
N ALA A 46 8.48 -20.51 1.31
CA ALA A 46 9.25 -21.75 1.12
C ALA A 46 10.16 -21.74 -0.13
N ARG A 47 9.92 -20.83 -1.09
CA ARG A 47 10.73 -20.65 -2.31
C ARG A 47 11.79 -19.55 -2.15
N GLY A 48 11.94 -18.98 -0.96
CA GLY A 48 12.90 -17.92 -0.67
C GLY A 48 12.26 -16.53 -0.59
N ALA A 49 13.06 -15.48 -0.78
CA ALA A 49 12.58 -14.10 -0.70
C ALA A 49 11.51 -13.84 -1.78
N ILE A 50 10.52 -13.01 -1.43
CA ILE A 50 9.52 -12.50 -2.34
C ILE A 50 9.97 -11.08 -2.73
N ALA A 51 10.32 -10.87 -4.00
CA ALA A 51 10.73 -9.57 -4.51
C ALA A 51 9.50 -8.64 -4.57
N LEU A 52 9.54 -7.55 -3.80
CA LEU A 52 8.44 -6.59 -3.75
C LEU A 52 8.49 -5.58 -4.91
N ASN A 53 9.66 -5.31 -5.52
CA ASN A 53 9.81 -4.40 -6.67
C ASN A 53 9.07 -3.06 -6.49
N ASP A 54 9.24 -2.43 -5.32
CA ASP A 54 8.57 -1.20 -4.90
C ASP A 54 7.03 -1.22 -4.93
N GLN A 55 6.41 -2.40 -5.05
CA GLN A 55 4.97 -2.55 -5.05
C GLN A 55 4.39 -2.34 -3.64
N TYR A 56 3.29 -1.58 -3.57
CA TYR A 56 2.55 -1.36 -2.34
C TYR A 56 1.69 -2.57 -2.00
N VAL A 57 2.05 -3.24 -0.91
CA VAL A 57 1.27 -4.34 -0.35
C VAL A 57 0.86 -3.96 1.07
N THR A 58 -0.44 -3.97 1.34
CA THR A 58 -0.98 -3.56 2.64
C THR A 58 -1.80 -4.65 3.29
N LEU A 59 -1.90 -4.55 4.61
CA LEU A 59 -2.78 -5.33 5.47
C LEU A 59 -3.46 -4.37 6.45
N GLU A 60 -4.79 -4.31 6.42
CA GLU A 60 -5.61 -3.67 7.43
C GLU A 60 -6.15 -4.75 8.38
N ILE A 61 -5.88 -4.58 9.67
CA ILE A 61 -6.45 -5.42 10.73
C ILE A 61 -7.45 -4.55 11.50
N ALA A 62 -8.74 -4.70 11.21
CA ALA A 62 -9.80 -3.97 11.88
C ALA A 62 -10.45 -4.85 12.96
N ASP A 63 -11.50 -5.57 12.58
CA ASP A 63 -12.12 -6.63 13.38
C ASP A 63 -12.05 -7.98 12.65
N SER A 64 -12.72 -9.00 13.21
CA SER A 64 -12.67 -10.37 12.69
C SER A 64 -13.32 -10.53 11.30
N ALA A 65 -14.15 -9.59 10.84
CA ALA A 65 -14.85 -9.66 9.56
C ALA A 65 -14.41 -8.58 8.55
N HIS A 66 -13.87 -7.46 9.02
CA HIS A 66 -13.54 -6.28 8.21
C HIS A 66 -12.03 -6.07 8.01
N SER A 67 -11.22 -7.11 8.19
CA SER A 67 -9.81 -7.05 7.84
C SER A 67 -9.61 -7.27 6.33
N GLY A 68 -8.47 -6.85 5.79
CA GLY A 68 -8.24 -6.94 4.35
C GLY A 68 -6.98 -6.23 3.92
N GLY A 69 -6.87 -5.87 2.66
CA GLY A 69 -5.74 -5.10 2.16
C GLY A 69 -5.66 -5.04 0.66
N ARG A 70 -4.50 -4.57 0.19
CA ARG A 70 -4.20 -4.45 -1.23
C ARG A 70 -2.90 -5.18 -1.55
N ALA A 71 -2.95 -5.98 -2.60
CA ALA A 71 -1.79 -6.48 -3.29
C ALA A 71 -1.58 -5.65 -4.58
N PRO A 72 -0.43 -5.77 -5.27
CA PRO A 72 -0.13 -4.99 -6.46
C PRO A 72 -1.29 -4.99 -7.46
N CYS A 73 -1.83 -6.18 -7.73
CA CYS A 73 -2.93 -6.35 -8.65
C CYS A 73 -4.28 -6.35 -7.93
N ASN A 74 -4.45 -7.24 -6.96
CA ASN A 74 -5.76 -7.56 -6.39
C ASN A 74 -6.00 -6.84 -5.05
N SER A 75 -7.26 -6.50 -4.77
CA SER A 75 -7.70 -6.26 -3.39
C SER A 75 -8.22 -7.56 -2.77
N TYR A 76 -8.13 -7.65 -1.45
CA TYR A 76 -8.60 -8.82 -0.71
C TYR A 76 -9.26 -8.42 0.61
N THR A 77 -10.18 -9.25 1.06
CA THR A 77 -10.69 -9.24 2.43
C THR A 77 -10.10 -10.42 3.20
N ALA A 78 -10.03 -10.29 4.51
CA ALA A 78 -9.54 -11.34 5.39
C ALA A 78 -10.34 -11.35 6.71
N SER A 79 -10.49 -12.54 7.29
CA SER A 79 -10.79 -12.67 8.71
C SER A 79 -9.49 -12.94 9.46
N VAL A 80 -9.27 -12.16 10.52
CA VAL A 80 -8.12 -12.27 11.41
C VAL A 80 -8.63 -12.60 12.81
N ALA A 81 -8.09 -13.66 13.40
CA ALA A 81 -8.38 -14.08 14.75
C ALA A 81 -7.09 -14.37 15.53
N GLY A 82 -7.14 -14.28 16.86
CA GLY A 82 -5.98 -14.44 17.73
C GLY A 82 -5.21 -13.14 17.96
N GLY A 83 -3.94 -13.26 18.34
CA GLY A 83 -3.11 -12.15 18.79
C GLY A 83 -1.62 -12.41 18.71
N VAL A 84 -0.85 -11.63 19.47
CA VAL A 84 0.59 -11.88 19.63
C VAL A 84 0.80 -13.30 20.16
N GLY A 85 1.68 -14.07 19.51
CA GLY A 85 1.96 -15.48 19.83
C GLY A 85 1.17 -16.50 19.00
N ALA A 86 -0.06 -16.20 18.60
CA ALA A 86 -0.88 -17.08 17.77
C ALA A 86 -1.91 -16.29 16.97
N VAL A 87 -1.83 -16.36 15.63
CA VAL A 87 -2.74 -15.63 14.72
C VAL A 87 -3.25 -16.57 13.63
N PHE A 88 -4.47 -16.33 13.18
CA PHE A 88 -5.10 -17.08 12.08
C PHE A 88 -5.64 -16.08 11.08
N VAL A 89 -5.23 -16.23 9.82
CA VAL A 89 -5.66 -15.35 8.74
C VAL A 89 -6.32 -16.20 7.66
N ARG A 90 -7.60 -15.95 7.37
CA ARG A 90 -8.32 -16.54 6.24
C ARG A 90 -8.68 -15.43 5.27
N LEU A 91 -8.33 -15.60 4.01
CA LEU A 91 -8.45 -14.53 3.02
C LEU A 91 -9.38 -14.92 1.87
N ARG A 92 -10.06 -13.91 1.33
CA ARG A 92 -10.93 -13.97 0.17
C ARG A 92 -10.51 -12.85 -0.79
N VAL A 93 -10.11 -13.22 -1.99
CA VAL A 93 -9.79 -12.24 -3.04
C VAL A 93 -11.10 -11.66 -3.57
N THR A 94 -11.22 -10.33 -3.58
CA THR A 94 -12.49 -9.64 -3.90
C THR A 94 -12.50 -9.00 -5.27
N ARG A 95 -11.33 -8.64 -5.82
CA ARG A 95 -11.25 -8.04 -7.15
C ARG A 95 -10.02 -8.54 -7.91
N ALA A 96 -10.28 -9.21 -9.03
CA ALA A 96 -9.30 -9.51 -10.07
C ALA A 96 -9.25 -8.33 -11.04
N ASP A 97 -8.45 -7.31 -10.71
CA ASP A 97 -8.16 -6.26 -11.67
C ASP A 97 -7.43 -6.89 -12.88
N ARG A 98 -7.75 -6.42 -14.10
CA ARG A 98 -7.04 -6.84 -15.31
C ARG A 98 -5.65 -6.22 -15.32
N CYS A 99 -4.74 -6.77 -14.53
CA CYS A 99 -3.34 -6.38 -14.56
C CYS A 99 -2.74 -6.91 -15.86
N SER A 100 -2.51 -6.00 -16.80
CA SER A 100 -1.80 -6.30 -18.04
C SER A 100 -0.28 -6.23 -17.81
N GLY A 101 0.45 -7.22 -18.33
CA GLY A 101 1.91 -7.25 -18.32
C GLY A 101 2.54 -8.23 -17.33
N ALA A 102 3.87 -8.35 -17.41
CA ALA A 102 4.71 -9.22 -16.60
C ALA A 102 4.88 -8.76 -15.13
N ILE A 103 4.12 -7.75 -14.68
CA ILE A 103 3.96 -7.41 -13.25
C ILE A 103 2.97 -8.44 -12.63
N ASP A 104 3.48 -9.66 -12.73
CA ASP A 104 3.35 -10.94 -12.10
C ASP A 104 2.20 -11.19 -11.11
N ASN A 105 1.22 -11.97 -11.57
CA ASN A 105 0.36 -12.81 -10.71
C ASN A 105 1.17 -13.61 -9.67
N GLY A 106 2.47 -13.83 -9.90
CA GLY A 106 3.40 -14.47 -8.99
C GLY A 106 3.54 -13.76 -7.64
N LEU A 107 3.57 -12.42 -7.60
CA LEU A 107 3.72 -11.68 -6.34
C LEU A 107 2.46 -11.84 -5.47
N ASP A 108 1.29 -11.51 -6.02
CA ASP A 108 0.00 -11.65 -5.32
C ASP A 108 -0.22 -13.08 -4.82
N SER A 109 0.00 -14.08 -5.68
CA SER A 109 -0.17 -15.49 -5.31
C SER A 109 0.78 -15.94 -4.20
N ARG A 110 2.05 -15.50 -4.24
CA ARG A 110 3.02 -15.82 -3.19
C ARG A 110 2.69 -15.11 -1.88
N TYR A 111 2.31 -13.84 -1.95
CA TYR A 111 1.89 -13.05 -0.78
C TYR A 111 0.65 -13.66 -0.12
N PHE A 112 -0.43 -13.92 -0.87
CA PHE A 112 -1.65 -14.49 -0.32
C PHE A 112 -1.42 -15.87 0.30
N ARG A 113 -0.67 -16.75 -0.37
CA ARG A 113 -0.30 -18.04 0.21
C ARG A 113 0.52 -17.87 1.50
N ALA A 114 1.48 -16.95 1.51
CA ALA A 114 2.32 -16.71 2.67
C ALA A 114 1.51 -16.17 3.85
N LEU A 115 0.55 -15.27 3.59
CA LEU A 115 -0.34 -14.66 4.57
C LEU A 115 -1.33 -15.68 5.14
N SER A 116 -1.95 -16.52 4.31
CA SER A 116 -2.81 -17.62 4.79
C SER A 116 -2.08 -18.64 5.65
N ALA A 117 -0.79 -18.83 5.42
CA ALA A 117 0.02 -19.80 6.15
C ALA A 117 0.49 -19.31 7.53
N THR A 118 0.33 -18.02 7.85
CA THR A 118 0.84 -17.46 9.12
C THR A 118 0.09 -18.04 10.30
N THR A 119 0.84 -18.47 11.32
CA THR A 119 0.30 -19.04 12.57
C THR A 119 0.74 -18.28 13.81
N ASN A 120 1.73 -17.40 13.69
CA ASN A 120 2.29 -16.61 14.79
C ASN A 120 2.40 -15.13 14.40
N ALA A 121 2.04 -14.24 15.32
CA ALA A 121 2.27 -12.80 15.19
C ALA A 121 3.17 -12.31 16.32
N SER A 122 4.03 -11.33 16.02
CA SER A 122 4.81 -10.60 17.03
C SER A 122 4.93 -9.13 16.64
N LEU A 123 5.09 -8.28 17.65
CA LEU A 123 5.35 -6.85 17.48
C LEU A 123 6.78 -6.58 17.98
N ALA A 124 7.62 -6.02 17.11
CA ALA A 124 9.00 -5.68 17.46
C ALA A 124 9.41 -4.38 16.76
N GLY A 125 9.87 -3.38 17.52
CA GLY A 125 10.33 -2.10 16.96
C GLY A 125 9.29 -1.40 16.08
N GLY A 126 8.02 -1.40 16.47
CA GLY A 126 6.93 -0.81 15.69
C GLY A 126 6.54 -1.57 14.41
N SER A 127 7.14 -2.74 14.17
CA SER A 127 6.83 -3.63 13.05
C SER A 127 5.94 -4.78 13.48
N LEU A 128 5.02 -5.18 12.61
CA LEU A 128 4.26 -6.43 12.72
C LEU A 128 5.00 -7.53 11.96
N LEU A 129 5.31 -8.63 12.65
CA LEU A 129 5.95 -9.79 12.06
C LEU A 129 5.00 -10.98 12.13
N LEU A 130 4.55 -11.45 10.97
CA LEU A 130 3.73 -12.66 10.83
C LEU A 130 4.59 -13.81 10.34
N ARG A 131 4.51 -14.97 10.99
CA ARG A 131 5.38 -16.13 10.72
C ARG A 131 4.61 -17.44 10.68
N SER A 132 5.22 -18.39 9.99
CA SER A 132 4.92 -19.82 10.07
C SER A 132 6.23 -20.61 10.01
N ALA A 133 6.16 -21.93 9.94
CA ALA A 133 7.34 -22.78 9.72
C ALA A 133 8.11 -22.44 8.44
N ARG A 134 7.45 -21.88 7.41
CA ARG A 134 8.06 -21.63 6.08
C ARG A 134 7.87 -20.22 5.56
N THR A 135 7.23 -19.34 6.33
CA THR A 135 6.90 -17.98 5.86
C THR A 135 7.27 -16.95 6.91
N THR A 136 7.66 -15.77 6.44
CA THR A 136 7.89 -14.59 7.28
C THR A 136 7.48 -13.36 6.49
N LEU A 137 6.54 -12.61 7.04
CA LEU A 137 6.04 -11.35 6.50
C LEU A 137 6.30 -10.25 7.52
N ARG A 138 7.12 -9.27 7.17
CA ARG A 138 7.41 -8.12 8.00
C ARG A 138 6.68 -6.92 7.45
N PHE A 139 5.87 -6.31 8.30
CA PHE A 139 5.16 -5.09 8.01
C PHE A 139 5.62 -3.97 8.94
N VAL A 140 5.55 -2.75 8.46
CA VAL A 140 5.63 -1.53 9.28
C VAL A 140 4.24 -0.89 9.35
N ARG A 141 4.01 -0.01 10.32
CA ARG A 141 2.81 0.81 10.33
C ARG A 141 2.68 1.53 8.98
N SER A 142 1.59 1.25 8.27
CA SER A 142 1.29 1.98 7.04
C SER A 142 0.93 3.41 7.45
N VAL A 143 1.66 4.36 6.90
CA VAL A 143 1.21 5.75 6.90
C VAL A 143 0.31 5.87 5.69
N ARG A 144 -0.88 6.45 5.88
CA ARG A 144 -1.81 6.73 4.80
C ARG A 144 -1.05 7.34 3.62
N PRO A 145 -1.24 6.86 2.38
CA PRO A 145 -0.54 7.43 1.23
C PRO A 145 -0.78 8.93 1.19
N PRO A 146 0.29 9.75 1.06
CA PRO A 146 0.16 11.20 1.18
C PRO A 146 -0.84 11.84 0.21
N LEU A 147 -1.09 11.19 -0.94
CA LEU A 147 -2.09 11.67 -1.90
C LEU A 147 -3.53 11.64 -1.34
N LEU A 148 -3.85 10.71 -0.44
CA LEU A 148 -5.18 10.66 0.18
C LEU A 148 -5.38 11.76 1.21
N ASP A 149 -4.30 12.34 1.73
CA ASP A 149 -4.37 13.45 2.69
C ASP A 149 -4.67 14.79 2.00
N ILE A 150 -4.62 14.84 0.68
CA ILE A 150 -4.87 16.05 -0.12
C ILE A 150 -6.13 15.96 -0.98
N ILE A 151 -6.99 14.96 -0.73
CA ILE A 151 -8.30 14.89 -1.37
C ILE A 151 -9.11 16.13 -0.95
N GLY A 152 -9.65 16.85 -1.94
CA GLY A 152 -10.34 18.12 -1.77
C GLY A 152 -9.44 19.34 -1.83
N ASP A 153 -8.10 19.16 -1.83
CA ASP A 153 -7.16 20.27 -1.95
C ASP A 153 -6.88 20.62 -3.41
N SER A 154 -6.58 21.90 -3.64
CA SER A 154 -6.10 22.43 -4.93
C SER A 154 -4.65 22.88 -4.81
N TRP A 155 -3.88 22.62 -5.86
CA TRP A 155 -2.43 22.82 -5.91
C TRP A 155 -2.06 23.59 -7.18
N GLN A 156 -1.46 24.76 -7.05
CA GLN A 156 -1.02 25.56 -8.19
C GLN A 156 0.37 25.11 -8.65
N LEU A 157 0.53 24.83 -9.94
CA LEU A 157 1.84 24.56 -10.53
C LEU A 157 2.71 25.81 -10.36
N GLN A 158 3.88 25.65 -9.75
CA GLN A 158 4.86 26.72 -9.52
C GLN A 158 6.03 26.61 -10.49
N SER A 159 6.49 25.39 -10.76
CA SER A 159 7.60 25.17 -11.68
C SER A 159 7.55 23.84 -12.39
N LEU A 160 8.15 23.82 -13.58
CA LEU A 160 8.37 22.63 -14.39
C LEU A 160 9.84 22.58 -14.78
N SER A 161 10.48 21.45 -14.52
CA SER A 161 11.90 21.20 -14.81
C SER A 161 12.10 19.87 -15.53
N GLY A 162 13.25 19.71 -16.20
CA GLY A 162 13.49 18.62 -17.16
C GLY A 162 13.22 19.02 -18.62
N PHE A 163 12.91 20.29 -18.86
CA PHE A 163 12.96 20.92 -20.17
C PHE A 163 14.25 21.75 -20.31
N VAL A 164 14.59 22.19 -21.52
CA VAL A 164 15.80 22.99 -21.82
C VAL A 164 15.91 24.27 -20.97
N ASP A 165 14.82 24.72 -20.33
CA ASP A 165 14.82 25.79 -19.35
C ASP A 165 13.87 25.51 -18.17
N TYR A 166 14.22 26.00 -16.99
CA TYR A 166 13.32 26.08 -15.83
C TYR A 166 12.25 27.14 -16.10
N ILE A 167 10.98 26.76 -16.04
CA ILE A 167 9.87 27.71 -16.21
C ILE A 167 9.21 27.92 -14.85
N SER A 168 9.27 29.14 -14.33
CA SER A 168 8.42 29.59 -13.23
C SER A 168 7.04 29.92 -13.76
N ILE A 169 6.04 29.18 -13.30
CA ILE A 169 4.66 29.33 -13.71
C ILE A 169 3.95 29.83 -12.46
N ASP A 170 3.72 31.14 -12.34
CA ASP A 170 2.86 31.67 -11.28
C ASP A 170 1.54 32.14 -11.88
N GLN A 171 0.87 31.22 -12.57
CA GLN A 171 -0.40 31.47 -13.24
C GLN A 171 -1.47 30.62 -12.58
N PRO A 172 -2.62 31.19 -12.18
CA PRO A 172 -3.63 30.48 -11.39
C PRO A 172 -4.32 29.36 -12.18
N TRP A 173 -4.25 29.40 -13.51
CA TRP A 173 -4.91 28.42 -14.37
C TRP A 173 -4.23 27.07 -14.40
N PHE A 174 -2.94 26.96 -14.04
CA PHE A 174 -2.28 25.66 -13.89
C PHE A 174 -2.51 25.12 -12.48
N ASN A 175 -3.56 24.33 -12.32
CA ASN A 175 -3.97 23.83 -11.01
C ASN A 175 -4.24 22.33 -11.07
N LEU A 176 -3.79 21.61 -10.04
CA LEU A 176 -4.04 20.21 -9.80
C LEU A 176 -5.05 20.12 -8.65
N SER A 177 -6.20 19.50 -8.89
CA SER A 177 -7.23 19.24 -7.88
C SER A 177 -7.41 17.74 -7.70
N VAL A 178 -7.25 17.23 -6.48
CA VAL A 178 -7.48 15.81 -6.19
C VAL A 178 -8.91 15.64 -5.73
N GLN A 179 -9.77 15.16 -6.63
CA GLN A 179 -11.22 15.10 -6.40
C GLN A 179 -11.58 13.94 -5.46
N ASP A 180 -11.00 12.76 -5.69
CA ASP A 180 -11.18 11.57 -4.86
C ASP A 180 -9.97 10.62 -4.91
N ALA A 181 -10.12 9.40 -4.37
CA ALA A 181 -9.07 8.39 -4.29
C ALA A 181 -8.67 7.73 -5.64
N HIS A 182 -9.36 8.08 -6.72
CA HIS A 182 -9.23 7.51 -8.07
C HIS A 182 -9.17 8.57 -9.17
N LEU A 183 -9.49 9.82 -8.87
CA LEU A 183 -9.59 10.90 -9.85
C LEU A 183 -8.88 12.17 -9.36
N PHE A 184 -8.00 12.70 -10.19
CA PHE A 184 -7.53 14.08 -10.07
C PHE A 184 -7.72 14.82 -11.39
N GLU A 185 -7.92 16.12 -11.30
CA GLU A 185 -8.06 17.02 -12.44
C GLU A 185 -6.86 17.95 -12.51
N PHE A 186 -6.36 18.19 -13.70
CA PHE A 186 -5.34 19.19 -13.96
C PHE A 186 -5.90 20.26 -14.91
N GLY A 187 -6.18 21.43 -14.37
CA GLY A 187 -6.53 22.62 -15.12
C GLY A 187 -5.29 23.26 -15.73
N THR A 188 -5.46 23.81 -16.93
CA THR A 188 -4.48 24.59 -17.67
C THR A 188 -5.20 25.75 -18.37
N PRO A 189 -4.48 26.77 -18.90
CA PRO A 189 -5.07 27.76 -19.80
C PRO A 189 -5.73 27.14 -21.04
N CYS A 190 -5.34 25.91 -21.38
CA CYS A 190 -5.80 25.13 -22.51
C CYS A 190 -7.01 24.27 -22.24
N GLY A 191 -7.60 24.31 -21.03
CA GLY A 191 -8.64 23.37 -20.60
C GLY A 191 -8.19 22.48 -19.45
N PHE A 192 -8.96 21.44 -19.18
CA PHE A 192 -8.72 20.51 -18.08
C PHE A 192 -8.50 19.08 -18.58
N ILE A 193 -7.72 18.33 -17.81
CA ILE A 193 -7.44 16.92 -18.06
C ILE A 193 -7.84 16.16 -16.81
N VAL A 194 -8.72 15.19 -16.97
CA VAL A 194 -9.16 14.29 -15.90
C VAL A 194 -8.29 13.04 -15.95
N PHE A 195 -7.63 12.72 -14.85
CA PHE A 195 -6.77 11.57 -14.72
C PHE A 195 -7.38 10.53 -13.78
N HIS A 196 -7.58 9.32 -14.30
CA HIS A 196 -7.88 8.16 -13.49
C HIS A 196 -6.58 7.55 -12.99
N TYR A 197 -6.44 7.45 -11.67
CA TYR A 197 -5.20 7.02 -11.05
C TYR A 197 -5.39 5.94 -9.99
N ARG A 198 -4.28 5.28 -9.67
CA ARG A 198 -4.15 4.34 -8.56
C ARG A 198 -2.83 4.62 -7.84
N VAL A 199 -2.88 4.68 -6.52
CA VAL A 199 -1.68 4.65 -5.69
C VAL A 199 -1.14 3.22 -5.67
N THR A 200 0.08 3.04 -6.17
CA THR A 200 0.77 1.73 -6.34
C THR A 200 2.01 1.60 -5.46
N GLY A 201 2.39 2.66 -4.74
CA GLY A 201 3.50 2.77 -3.79
C GLY A 201 3.14 3.82 -2.74
N ARG A 202 3.86 3.88 -1.62
CA ARG A 202 3.68 4.94 -0.61
C ARG A 202 3.62 6.34 -1.24
N ASN A 203 4.49 6.56 -2.21
CA ASN A 203 4.61 7.80 -2.97
C ASN A 203 4.51 7.56 -4.47
N LEU A 204 4.08 6.37 -4.93
CA LEU A 204 4.03 6.04 -6.35
C LEU A 204 2.59 6.04 -6.82
N VAL A 205 2.34 6.75 -7.91
CA VAL A 205 1.04 6.85 -8.55
C VAL A 205 1.15 6.34 -9.98
N THR A 206 0.17 5.53 -10.37
CA THR A 206 -0.01 5.05 -11.74
C THR A 206 -1.32 5.59 -12.28
N VAL A 207 -1.26 6.30 -13.40
CA VAL A 207 -2.42 6.78 -14.15
C VAL A 207 -2.82 5.74 -15.18
N SER A 208 -4.08 5.29 -15.10
CA SER A 208 -4.66 4.29 -16.00
C SER A 208 -5.35 4.91 -17.22
N ALA A 209 -5.86 6.12 -17.09
CA ALA A 209 -6.50 6.84 -18.18
C ALA A 209 -6.39 8.36 -17.98
N ALA A 210 -6.36 9.09 -19.08
CA ALA A 210 -6.39 10.54 -19.09
C ALA A 210 -7.42 10.99 -20.14
N GLU A 211 -8.45 11.69 -19.70
CA GLU A 211 -9.51 12.22 -20.54
C GLU A 211 -9.33 13.73 -20.66
N ARG A 212 -9.18 14.20 -21.91
CA ARG A 212 -9.13 15.63 -22.19
C ARG A 212 -10.55 16.09 -22.43
N THR A 213 -11.07 16.87 -21.51
CA THR A 213 -12.36 17.52 -21.67
C THR A 213 -12.20 18.70 -22.62
N PRO A 214 -13.18 18.92 -23.51
CA PRO A 214 -12.96 19.71 -24.71
C PRO A 214 -12.65 21.15 -24.33
N ALA A 215 -11.44 21.52 -24.66
CA ALA A 215 -11.04 22.89 -24.77
C ALA A 215 -10.43 23.07 -26.14
N ASP A 216 -10.62 24.25 -26.70
CA ASP A 216 -10.09 24.59 -28.00
C ASP A 216 -8.56 24.74 -27.88
N TRP A 217 -7.83 23.62 -27.87
CA TRP A 217 -6.35 23.57 -27.74
C TRP A 217 -5.66 24.40 -28.83
N SER A 218 -6.37 24.76 -29.91
CA SER A 218 -5.87 25.66 -30.94
C SER A 218 -5.64 27.09 -30.43
N ARG A 219 -6.34 27.52 -29.36
CA ARG A 219 -6.22 28.86 -28.76
C ARG A 219 -5.07 29.02 -27.77
N CYS A 220 -4.36 27.94 -27.46
CA CYS A 220 -3.30 27.97 -26.45
C CYS A 220 -2.06 28.77 -26.83
N GLY A 221 -1.84 29.02 -28.13
CA GLY A 221 -0.65 29.69 -28.62
C GLY A 221 0.64 29.10 -28.02
N SER A 222 1.47 29.96 -27.44
CA SER A 222 2.74 29.58 -26.79
C SER A 222 2.59 28.75 -25.51
N LEU A 223 1.42 28.75 -24.87
CA LEU A 223 1.19 27.99 -23.62
C LEU A 223 0.94 26.50 -23.87
N ARG A 224 0.73 26.10 -25.13
CA ARG A 224 0.45 24.71 -25.49
C ARG A 224 1.54 23.74 -25.02
N ALA A 225 2.80 24.05 -25.30
CA ALA A 225 3.93 23.19 -24.93
C ALA A 225 4.05 23.02 -23.41
N ILE A 226 3.79 24.09 -22.64
CA ILE A 226 3.80 24.04 -21.17
C ILE A 226 2.68 23.13 -20.67
N SER A 227 1.46 23.29 -21.18
CA SER A 227 0.32 22.44 -20.83
C SER A 227 0.54 20.97 -21.16
N GLU A 228 1.08 20.67 -22.34
CA GLU A 228 1.40 19.30 -22.76
C GLU A 228 2.47 18.67 -21.87
N ASN A 229 3.54 19.39 -21.53
CA ASN A 229 4.63 18.88 -20.69
C ASN A 229 4.20 18.71 -19.22
N ALA A 230 3.44 19.65 -18.67
CA ALA A 230 2.88 19.52 -17.33
C ALA A 230 1.93 18.31 -17.24
N ALA A 231 1.06 18.12 -18.24
CA ALA A 231 0.20 16.95 -18.35
C ALA A 231 1.01 15.64 -18.50
N ALA A 232 2.11 15.67 -19.27
CA ALA A 232 3.00 14.53 -19.43
C ALA A 232 3.73 14.15 -18.13
N THR A 233 3.94 15.10 -17.21
CA THR A 233 4.52 14.82 -15.88
C THR A 233 3.54 14.05 -15.00
N LEU A 234 2.23 14.28 -15.21
CA LEU A 234 1.13 13.61 -14.51
C LEU A 234 0.65 12.34 -15.23
N SER A 235 1.27 11.94 -16.35
CA SER A 235 0.85 10.79 -17.15
C SER A 235 1.70 9.55 -16.88
N GLY A 236 1.07 8.37 -16.88
CA GLY A 236 1.76 7.09 -16.66
C GLY A 236 2.16 6.89 -15.19
N GLN A 237 3.46 6.79 -14.88
CA GLN A 237 3.91 6.59 -13.49
C GLN A 237 4.71 7.79 -12.99
N PHE A 238 4.41 8.25 -11.78
CA PHE A 238 5.14 9.34 -11.13
C PHE A 238 5.27 9.13 -9.62
N ARG A 239 6.31 9.73 -9.05
CA ARG A 239 6.54 9.79 -7.61
C ARG A 239 6.07 11.13 -7.04
N LEU A 240 5.48 11.06 -5.86
CA LEU A 240 5.09 12.21 -5.06
C LEU A 240 6.08 12.44 -3.94
N ARG A 241 6.39 13.71 -3.67
CA ARG A 241 7.10 14.11 -2.46
C ARG A 241 6.43 15.35 -1.89
N PHE A 242 5.99 15.23 -0.65
CA PHE A 242 5.41 16.33 0.10
C PHE A 242 6.50 17.02 0.93
N THR A 243 6.46 18.34 0.92
CA THR A 243 7.21 19.20 1.83
C THR A 243 6.22 20.09 2.57
N LYS A 244 6.68 20.90 3.53
CA LYS A 244 5.80 21.80 4.29
C LYS A 244 4.93 22.70 3.38
N ASN A 245 5.45 23.13 2.23
CA ASN A 245 4.83 24.15 1.38
C ASN A 245 4.71 23.72 -0.09
N ALA A 246 5.03 22.48 -0.43
CA ALA A 246 5.03 22.05 -1.83
C ALA A 246 4.78 20.56 -2.02
N LEU A 247 4.07 20.25 -3.11
CA LEU A 247 3.91 18.93 -3.70
C LEU A 247 4.85 18.82 -4.90
N VAL A 248 5.79 17.88 -4.87
CA VAL A 248 6.69 17.61 -5.99
C VAL A 248 6.25 16.32 -6.66
N VAL A 249 6.00 16.40 -7.97
CA VAL A 249 5.65 15.28 -8.84
C VAL A 249 6.83 15.01 -9.75
N SER A 250 7.40 13.81 -9.69
CA SER A 250 8.52 13.38 -10.54
C SER A 250 8.09 12.23 -11.44
N SER A 251 7.98 12.49 -12.74
CA SER A 251 7.62 11.47 -13.72
C SER A 251 8.73 10.46 -13.89
N LEU A 252 8.36 9.17 -13.89
CA LEU A 252 9.29 8.08 -14.14
C LEU A 252 9.47 7.80 -15.64
N ASN A 253 8.61 8.36 -16.49
CA ASN A 253 8.61 8.08 -17.92
C ASN A 253 9.50 9.01 -18.74
N ASN A 254 9.60 10.28 -18.32
CA ASN A 254 10.28 11.33 -19.10
C ASN A 254 11.23 12.19 -18.25
N GLY A 255 11.39 11.88 -16.95
CA GLY A 255 12.26 12.63 -16.05
C GLY A 255 11.80 14.05 -15.73
N LEU A 256 10.61 14.45 -16.16
CA LEU A 256 10.04 15.76 -15.83
C LEU A 256 9.70 15.83 -14.35
N VAL A 257 9.91 17.02 -13.77
CA VAL A 257 9.56 17.30 -12.39
C VAL A 257 8.72 18.57 -12.32
N ALA A 258 7.51 18.43 -11.79
CA ALA A 258 6.57 19.52 -11.53
C ALA A 258 6.52 19.80 -10.02
N THR A 259 6.64 21.06 -9.63
CA THR A 259 6.46 21.49 -8.25
C THR A 259 5.19 22.31 -8.16
N PHE A 260 4.34 21.97 -7.21
CA PHE A 260 3.09 22.66 -6.92
C PHE A 260 3.11 23.24 -5.51
N ARG A 261 2.41 24.36 -5.31
CA ARG A 261 2.15 24.96 -4.00
C ARG A 261 0.66 24.87 -3.66
N PRO A 262 0.26 24.80 -2.37
CA PRO A 262 -1.14 24.84 -2.01
C PRO A 262 -1.81 26.11 -2.56
N LEU A 263 -3.00 25.98 -3.16
CA LEU A 263 -3.80 27.12 -3.58
C LEU A 263 -4.58 27.63 -2.37
N VAL A 264 -4.22 28.82 -1.87
CA VAL A 264 -4.94 29.47 -0.78
C VAL A 264 -5.97 30.42 -1.40
N PHE A 265 -7.25 30.10 -1.25
CA PHE A 265 -8.31 31.05 -1.58
C PHE A 265 -8.31 32.16 -0.54
N ALA A 266 -8.11 33.41 -0.96
CA ALA A 266 -8.41 34.56 -0.12
C ALA A 266 -9.94 34.58 0.08
N GLY A 267 -10.38 34.27 1.30
CA GLY A 267 -11.79 34.31 1.69
C GLY A 267 -12.34 35.73 1.81
#